data_AF-A0A2A5E7A6-F1
#
_entry.id   AF-A0A2A5E7A6-F1
#
_cell.length_a   1.000
_cell.length_b   1.000
_cell.length_c   1.000
_cell.angle_alpha   90.00
_cell.angle_beta   90.00
_cell.angle_gamma   90.00
#
_symmetry.space_group_name_H-M   'P 1'
#
loop_
_entity.id
_entity.type
_entity.pdbx_description
1 polymer ?
#
loop_
_entity_poly.entity_id
_entity_poly.type
_entity_poly.pdbx_seq_one_letter_code
_entity_poly.pdbx_strand_id
1 'polypeptide(L)' 'MPKKKKPIVLSPIELKKKGTKELLGYLLRLQQCEESFEKSDLIENPDSSDNSTIYFKQTEKWQNAYLNVKSILDNREHID' A
#
# COMPACT_ATOMS: atom_id res chain seq x y z
N MET A 1 -18.67 -7.47 -9.89
CA MET A 1 -17.70 -6.40 -9.53
C MET A 1 -16.30 -7.00 -9.56
N PRO A 2 -15.29 -6.36 -10.18
CA PRO A 2 -13.93 -6.89 -10.13
C PRO A 2 -13.48 -6.91 -8.67
N LYS A 3 -13.01 -8.07 -8.18
CA LYS A 3 -12.45 -8.22 -6.83
C LYS A 3 -11.36 -7.16 -6.68
N LYS A 4 -11.54 -6.19 -5.79
CA LYS A 4 -10.52 -5.16 -5.50
C LYS A 4 -9.25 -5.89 -5.05
N LYS A 5 -8.23 -5.92 -5.90
CA LYS A 5 -6.94 -6.54 -5.57
C LYS A 5 -6.30 -5.76 -4.43
N LYS A 6 -5.94 -6.45 -3.35
CA LYS A 6 -5.16 -5.88 -2.24
C LYS A 6 -3.82 -5.36 -2.80
N PRO A 7 -3.26 -4.28 -2.23
CA PRO A 7 -2.00 -3.72 -2.69
C PRO A 7 -0.86 -4.71 -2.46
N ILE A 8 0.05 -4.78 -3.43
CA ILE A 8 1.30 -5.54 -3.32
C ILE A 8 2.41 -4.62 -2.81
N VAL A 9 3.35 -5.13 -2.04
CA VAL A 9 4.55 -4.43 -1.63
C VAL A 9 5.34 -4.08 -2.88
N LEU A 10 5.65 -2.79 -3.03
CA LEU A 10 6.45 -2.27 -4.12
C LEU A 10 7.69 -1.57 -3.56
N SER A 11 8.82 -1.81 -4.18
CA SER A 11 10.05 -1.10 -3.85
C SER A 11 9.95 0.38 -4.23
N PRO A 12 10.73 1.27 -3.60
CA PRO A 12 10.79 2.68 -3.99
C PRO A 12 11.14 2.87 -5.48
N ILE A 13 11.96 2.00 -6.05
CA ILE A 13 12.36 2.03 -7.46
C ILE A 13 11.16 1.75 -8.37
N GLU A 14 10.33 0.75 -8.02
CA GLU A 14 9.12 0.45 -8.78
C GLU A 14 8.07 1.55 -8.65
N LEU A 15 7.92 2.13 -7.47
CA LEU A 15 7.03 3.27 -7.24
C LEU A 15 7.44 4.48 -8.08
N LYS A 16 8.73 4.79 -8.19
CA LYS A 16 9.22 5.90 -9.02
C LYS A 16 8.91 5.72 -10.51
N LYS A 17 8.86 4.49 -11.00
CA LYS A 17 8.52 4.17 -12.41
C LYS A 17 7.03 4.37 -12.73
N LYS A 18 6.15 4.40 -11.71
CA LYS A 18 4.70 4.53 -11.91
C LYS A 18 4.29 5.96 -12.23
N GLY A 19 3.27 6.15 -13.07
CA GLY A 19 2.67 7.46 -13.30
C GLY A 19 1.93 8.00 -12.07
N THR A 20 1.68 9.31 -12.00
CA THR A 20 1.00 9.93 -10.85
C THR A 20 -0.39 9.34 -10.62
N LYS A 21 -1.16 9.08 -11.69
CA LYS A 21 -2.47 8.41 -11.59
C LYS A 21 -2.36 7.00 -10.98
N GLU A 22 -1.32 6.25 -11.34
CA GLU A 22 -1.09 4.91 -10.79
C GLU A 22 -0.70 4.96 -9.31
N LEU A 23 0.13 5.94 -8.92
CA LEU A 23 0.51 6.17 -7.53
C LEU A 23 -0.70 6.56 -6.68
N LEU A 24 -1.56 7.46 -7.16
CA LEU A 24 -2.80 7.82 -6.48
C LEU A 24 -3.74 6.61 -6.36
N GLY A 25 -3.86 5.80 -7.40
CA GLY A 25 -4.64 4.56 -7.36
C GLY A 25 -4.05 3.49 -6.43
N TYR A 26 -2.73 3.48 -6.25
CA TYR A 26 -2.06 2.61 -5.29
C TYR A 26 -2.23 3.13 -3.84
N LEU A 27 -2.11 4.44 -3.63
CA LEU A 27 -2.39 5.10 -2.35
C LEU A 27 -3.82 4.83 -1.87
N LEU A 28 -4.81 4.96 -2.78
CA LEU A 28 -6.21 4.66 -2.48
C LEU A 28 -6.40 3.21 -2.03
N ARG A 29 -5.67 2.26 -2.64
CA ARG A 29 -5.71 0.85 -2.25
C ARG A 29 -5.09 0.63 -0.87
N LEU A 30 -3.97 1.29 -0.55
CA LEU A 30 -3.39 1.27 0.79
C LEU A 30 -4.36 1.81 1.84
N GLN A 31 -5.08 2.89 1.55
CA GLN A 31 -6.08 3.46 2.46
C GLN A 31 -7.27 2.53 2.72
N GLN A 32 -7.57 1.62 1.78
CA GLN A 32 -8.63 0.61 1.88
C GLN A 32 -8.19 -0.68 2.58
N CYS A 33 -6.93 -0.80 3.01
CA CYS A 33 -6.51 -1.89 3.90
C CYS A 33 -7.28 -1.84 5.22
N GLU A 34 -7.38 -2.98 5.89
CA GLU A 34 -8.01 -3.06 7.22
C GLU A 34 -7.07 -2.46 8.28
N GLU A 35 -7.59 -2.03 9.43
CA GLU A 35 -6.75 -1.36 10.44
C GLU A 35 -5.71 -2.31 11.04
N SER A 36 -6.16 -3.45 11.56
CA SER A 36 -5.35 -4.43 12.30
C SER A 36 -5.91 -5.83 12.14
N PHE A 37 -5.06 -6.85 12.33
CA PHE A 37 -5.50 -8.23 12.38
C PHE A 37 -6.45 -8.48 13.57
N GLU A 38 -6.17 -7.86 14.71
CA GLU A 38 -6.97 -7.98 15.94
C GLU A 38 -8.42 -7.52 15.79
N LYS A 39 -8.70 -6.65 14.82
CA LYS A 39 -10.03 -6.14 14.48
C LYS A 39 -10.66 -6.88 13.29
N SER A 40 -9.99 -7.90 12.77
CA SER A 40 -10.41 -8.66 11.61
C SER A 40 -11.04 -9.99 12.05
N ASP A 41 -11.97 -10.51 11.25
CA ASP A 41 -12.59 -11.83 11.46
C ASP A 41 -11.72 -12.98 10.93
N LEU A 42 -10.45 -12.70 10.59
CA LEU A 42 -9.53 -13.72 10.06
C LEU A 42 -9.00 -14.62 11.18
N ILE A 43 -8.95 -15.92 10.92
CA ILE A 43 -8.43 -16.92 11.85
C ILE A 43 -6.90 -16.86 11.92
N GLU A 44 -6.25 -16.58 10.78
CA GLU A 44 -4.81 -16.48 10.65
C GLU A 44 -4.42 -15.12 10.10
N ASN A 45 -3.28 -14.59 10.52
CA ASN A 45 -2.78 -13.33 10.02
C ASN A 45 -2.08 -13.53 8.66
N PRO A 46 -2.70 -13.16 7.52
CA PRO A 46 -2.06 -13.30 6.21
C PRO A 46 -0.79 -12.44 6.08
N ASP A 47 -0.67 -11.34 6.83
CA ASP A 47 0.55 -10.54 6.81
C ASP A 47 1.74 -11.27 7.47
N SER A 48 1.51 -12.34 8.24
CA SER A 48 2.57 -13.17 8.83
C SER A 48 3.13 -14.23 7.88
N SER A 49 2.36 -14.66 6.87
CA SER A 49 2.76 -15.69 5.89
C SER A 49 3.03 -15.11 4.50
N ASP A 50 2.39 -14.01 4.13
CA ASP A 50 2.54 -13.33 2.84
C ASP A 50 3.24 -11.97 3.02
N ASN A 51 4.51 -11.90 2.62
CA ASN A 51 5.28 -10.65 2.62
C ASN A 51 5.09 -9.81 1.35
N SER A 52 4.38 -10.33 0.34
CA SER A 52 4.21 -9.68 -0.96
C SER A 52 2.94 -8.83 -1.03
N THR A 53 1.90 -9.20 -0.28
CA THR A 53 0.63 -8.45 -0.23
C THR A 53 0.51 -7.71 1.10
N ILE A 54 -0.21 -6.60 1.09
CA ILE A 54 -0.46 -5.77 2.28
C ILE A 54 -1.94 -5.89 2.66
N TYR A 55 -2.22 -6.48 3.82
CA TYR A 55 -3.59 -6.67 4.32
C TYR A 55 -3.98 -5.60 5.35
N PHE A 56 -3.12 -5.34 6.34
CA PHE A 56 -3.40 -4.46 7.47
C PHE A 56 -2.50 -3.23 7.54
N LYS A 57 -3.10 -2.10 7.95
CA LYS A 57 -2.42 -0.81 8.14
C LYS A 57 -1.42 -0.82 9.29
N GLN A 58 -1.65 -1.65 10.30
CA GLN A 58 -0.75 -1.77 11.45
C GLN A 58 0.65 -2.30 11.09
N THR A 59 0.83 -2.88 9.91
CA THR A 59 2.08 -3.54 9.54
C THR A 59 3.14 -2.56 9.06
N GLU A 60 4.41 -2.87 9.33
CA GLU A 60 5.55 -2.07 8.87
C GLU A 60 5.58 -1.96 7.35
N LYS A 61 5.25 -3.02 6.61
CA LYS A 61 5.18 -2.98 5.14
C LYS A 61 4.13 -2.01 4.62
N TRP A 62 2.98 -1.88 5.30
CA TRP A 62 1.99 -0.85 4.96
C TRP A 62 2.54 0.55 5.22
N GLN A 63 3.14 0.78 6.41
CA GLN A 63 3.69 2.08 6.79
C GLN A 63 4.78 2.51 5.80
N ASN A 64 5.71 1.62 5.48
CA ASN A 64 6.76 1.86 4.50
C ASN A 64 6.20 2.15 3.11
N ALA A 65 5.23 1.35 2.63
CA ALA A 65 4.59 1.58 1.34
C ALA A 65 3.86 2.94 1.29
N TYR A 66 3.13 3.29 2.35
CA TYR A 66 2.38 4.53 2.45
C TYR A 66 3.32 5.76 2.44
N LEU A 67 4.35 5.73 3.28
CA LEU A 67 5.35 6.80 3.36
C LEU A 67 6.09 6.98 2.03
N ASN A 68 6.52 5.89 1.39
CA ASN A 68 7.22 5.96 0.11
C ASN A 68 6.34 6.58 -0.98
N VAL A 69 5.08 6.17 -1.08
CA VAL A 69 4.15 6.70 -2.08
C VAL A 69 3.87 8.18 -1.83
N LYS A 70 3.60 8.56 -0.58
CA LYS A 70 3.40 9.97 -0.21
C LYS A 70 4.61 10.81 -0.54
N SER A 71 5.80 10.37 -0.12
CA SER A 71 7.05 11.07 -0.43
C SER A 71 7.25 11.25 -1.94
N ILE A 72 7.00 10.22 -2.77
CA ILE A 72 7.15 10.33 -4.22
C ILE A 72 6.11 11.29 -4.82
N LEU A 73 4.87 11.26 -4.34
CA LEU A 73 3.82 12.18 -4.81
C LEU A 73 4.15 13.63 -4.43
N ASP A 74 4.58 13.87 -3.19
CA ASP A 74 4.93 15.19 -2.69
C ASP A 74 6.12 15.78 -3.47
N ASN A 75 7.12 14.95 -3.83
CA ASN A 75 8.24 15.38 -4.68
C ASN A 75 7.85 15.63 -6.16
N ARG A 76 6.67 15.18 -6.62
CA ARG A 76 6.22 15.37 -8.01
C ARG A 76 5.43 16.66 -8.22
N GLU A 77 4.81 17.20 -7.18
CA GLU A 77 4.12 18.49 -7.25
C GLU A 77 5.10 19.68 -7.27
N HIS A 78 6.40 19.44 -7.07
CA HIS A 78 7.47 20.45 -7.14
C HIS A 78 8.27 20.38 -8.46
N ILE A 79 7.57 20.29 -9.59
CA ILE A 79 8.16 20.66 -10.88
C ILE A 79 7.61 22.07 -11.18
N ASP A 80 8.39 23.09 -10.81
CA ASP A 80 8.24 24.48 -11.28
C ASP A 80 8.33 24.57 -12.81
#